data_AF-A0A168IRZ9-F1
#
_entry.id   AF-A0A168IRZ9-F1
#
_cell.length_a   1.000
_cell.length_b   1.000
_cell.length_c   1.000
_cell.angle_alpha   90.00
_cell.angle_beta   90.00
_cell.angle_gamma   90.00
#
_symmetry.space_group_name_H-M   'P 1'
#
loop_
_entity.id
_entity.type
_entity.pdbx_description
1 polymer ?
#
loop_
_entity_poly.entity_id
_entity_poly.type
_entity_poly.pdbx_seq_one_letter_code
_entity_poly.pdbx_strand_id
1 'polypeptide(L)'
;MDTRIRLQAAEAARSNFTDAKGDFEHFLRCWAQQDCGRCISTDECSWCPYTWACVPNKQHPAFLAPIYNEDVCPARAERWELRSQPFGCRVSTYTVFSTAITINVTLLLMLVLWLFGLALRHVRRRSRAAARQRFVATTWWTAVPPDDDSQQQQRGGGGERQPLLRGQRG
;
A
#
# COMPACT_ATOMS: atom_id res chain seq x y z
N MET A 1 9.43 -55.07 -31.86
CA MET A 1 10.15 -54.01 -31.14
C MET A 1 10.19 -52.78 -32.04
N ASP A 2 9.39 -51.78 -31.70
CA ASP A 2 8.95 -50.67 -32.54
C ASP A 2 10.07 -49.77 -33.08
N THR A 3 10.18 -49.70 -34.40
CA THR A 3 10.98 -48.70 -35.13
C THR A 3 10.54 -47.27 -34.84
N ARG A 4 9.26 -47.05 -34.50
CA ARG A 4 8.73 -45.75 -34.09
C ARG A 4 9.34 -45.25 -32.78
N ILE A 5 9.52 -46.13 -31.79
CA ILE A 5 10.13 -45.78 -30.50
C ILE A 5 11.59 -45.36 -30.71
N ARG A 6 12.32 -46.05 -31.60
CA ARG A 6 13.72 -45.71 -31.91
C ARG A 6 13.86 -44.37 -32.64
N LEU A 7 12.94 -44.06 -33.55
CA LEU A 7 12.90 -42.76 -34.23
C LEU A 7 12.63 -41.62 -33.25
N GLN A 8 11.63 -41.76 -32.38
CA GLN A 8 11.33 -40.76 -31.35
C GLN A 8 12.50 -40.53 -30.38
N ALA A 9 13.17 -41.61 -29.96
CA ALA A 9 14.36 -41.49 -29.11
C ALA A 9 15.51 -40.76 -29.81
N ALA A 10 15.73 -41.02 -31.11
CA ALA A 10 16.75 -40.33 -31.89
C ALA A 10 16.42 -38.84 -32.10
N GLU A 11 15.16 -38.51 -32.36
CA GLU A 11 14.68 -37.12 -32.47
C GLU A 11 14.82 -36.37 -31.15
N ALA A 12 14.44 -37.00 -30.02
CA ALA A 12 14.59 -36.43 -28.68
C ALA A 12 16.07 -36.24 -28.30
N ALA A 13 16.95 -37.18 -28.68
CA ALA A 13 18.39 -37.00 -28.48
C ALA A 13 18.90 -35.81 -29.30
N ARG A 14 18.52 -35.73 -30.59
CA ARG A 14 18.89 -34.62 -31.48
C ARG A 14 18.43 -33.28 -30.93
N SER A 15 17.19 -33.17 -30.43
CA SER A 15 16.66 -31.92 -29.89
C SER A 15 17.41 -31.47 -28.62
N ASN A 16 17.75 -32.40 -27.73
CA ASN A 16 18.56 -32.10 -26.54
C ASN A 16 19.96 -31.60 -26.93
N PHE A 17 20.60 -32.19 -27.93
CA PHE A 17 21.91 -31.72 -28.39
C PHE A 17 21.84 -30.33 -29.04
N THR A 18 20.80 -30.04 -29.81
CA THR A 18 20.61 -28.70 -30.40
C THR A 18 20.37 -27.64 -29.33
N ASP A 19 19.62 -27.97 -28.28
CA ASP A 19 19.33 -27.07 -27.18
C ASP A 19 20.60 -26.79 -26.35
N ALA A 20 21.33 -27.84 -25.97
CA ALA A 20 22.61 -27.72 -25.26
C ALA A 20 23.65 -26.91 -26.07
N LYS A 21 23.66 -27.05 -27.41
CA LYS A 21 24.52 -26.25 -28.28
C LYS A 21 24.11 -24.77 -28.27
N GLY A 22 22.81 -24.49 -28.34
CA GLY A 22 22.28 -23.12 -28.25
C GLY A 22 22.68 -22.44 -26.94
N ASP A 23 22.55 -23.17 -25.82
CA ASP A 23 22.92 -22.68 -24.50
C ASP A 23 24.42 -22.41 -24.37
N PHE A 24 25.25 -23.27 -24.95
CA PHE A 24 26.69 -23.06 -24.97
C PHE A 24 27.10 -21.87 -25.84
N GLU A 25 26.49 -21.68 -27.01
CA GLU A 25 26.76 -20.51 -27.85
C GLU A 25 26.28 -19.21 -27.20
N HIS A 26 25.15 -19.22 -26.50
CA HIS A 26 24.70 -18.09 -25.69
C HIS A 26 25.68 -17.79 -24.56
N PHE A 27 26.12 -18.81 -23.83
CA PHE A 27 27.14 -18.66 -22.80
C PHE A 27 28.42 -18.02 -23.39
N LEU A 28 28.94 -18.53 -24.50
CA LEU A 28 30.13 -17.98 -25.16
C LEU A 28 29.93 -16.54 -25.63
N ARG A 29 28.74 -16.21 -26.15
CA ARG A 29 28.39 -14.85 -26.58
C ARG A 29 28.42 -13.86 -25.42
N CYS A 30 27.87 -14.23 -24.27
CA CYS A 30 27.96 -13.39 -23.07
C CYS A 30 29.40 -13.38 -22.54
N TRP A 31 30.04 -14.53 -22.40
CA TRP A 31 31.38 -14.68 -21.82
C TRP A 31 32.48 -13.93 -22.59
N ALA A 32 32.36 -13.84 -23.92
CA ALA A 32 33.29 -13.07 -24.75
C ALA A 32 33.32 -11.57 -24.41
N GLN A 33 32.27 -11.05 -23.77
CA GLN A 33 32.16 -9.67 -23.37
C GLN A 33 32.90 -9.44 -22.05
N GLN A 34 33.99 -8.69 -22.11
CA GLN A 34 34.82 -8.30 -20.96
C GLN A 34 34.52 -6.87 -20.46
N ASP A 35 33.62 -6.17 -21.15
CA ASP A 35 33.19 -4.81 -20.79
C ASP A 35 31.75 -4.84 -20.30
N CYS A 36 31.49 -4.24 -19.15
CA CYS A 36 30.13 -4.13 -18.60
C CYS A 36 29.16 -3.55 -19.62
N GLY A 37 29.53 -2.44 -20.30
CA GLY A 37 28.62 -1.74 -21.22
C GLY A 37 28.20 -2.60 -22.40
N ARG A 38 29.15 -3.39 -22.94
CA ARG A 38 28.92 -4.29 -24.06
C ARG A 38 28.20 -5.57 -23.62
N CYS A 39 28.45 -6.04 -22.40
CA CYS A 39 27.73 -7.17 -21.80
C CYS A 39 26.24 -6.85 -21.64
N ILE A 40 25.90 -5.73 -21.00
CA ILE A 40 24.50 -5.36 -20.75
C ILE A 40 23.74 -4.91 -22.00
N SER A 41 24.44 -4.53 -23.07
CA SER A 41 23.82 -4.22 -24.36
C SER A 41 23.52 -5.48 -25.18
N THR A 42 24.03 -6.63 -24.75
CA THR A 42 23.77 -7.91 -25.40
C THR A 42 22.56 -8.54 -24.73
N ASP A 43 21.62 -9.02 -25.54
CA ASP A 43 20.37 -9.61 -25.04
C ASP A 43 20.65 -10.83 -24.16
N GLU A 44 19.89 -10.93 -23.08
CA GLU A 44 19.94 -12.06 -22.13
C GLU A 44 21.32 -12.29 -21.50
N CYS A 45 22.11 -11.23 -21.32
CA CYS A 45 23.37 -11.25 -20.59
C CYS A 45 23.31 -10.33 -19.37
N SER A 46 24.11 -10.64 -18.33
CA SER A 46 24.23 -9.83 -17.12
C SER A 46 25.68 -9.76 -16.66
N TRP A 47 26.03 -8.67 -15.97
CA TRP A 47 27.41 -8.40 -15.57
C TRP A 47 27.60 -8.54 -14.05
N CYS A 48 28.56 -9.38 -13.64
CA CYS A 48 28.97 -9.55 -12.25
C CYS A 48 30.19 -8.66 -11.97
N PRO A 49 30.07 -7.57 -11.18
CA PRO A 49 31.14 -6.58 -11.05
C PRO A 49 32.34 -7.01 -10.22
N TYR A 50 32.19 -8.00 -9.35
CA TYR A 50 33.27 -8.47 -8.48
C TYR A 50 34.13 -9.54 -9.14
N THR A 51 33.51 -10.43 -9.91
CA THR A 51 34.20 -11.44 -10.74
C THR A 51 34.58 -10.93 -12.12
N TRP A 52 34.13 -9.72 -12.50
CA TRP A 52 34.38 -9.09 -13.80
C TRP A 52 34.00 -9.98 -14.97
N ALA A 53 32.91 -10.73 -14.80
CA ALA A 53 32.45 -11.72 -15.76
C ALA A 53 31.06 -11.36 -16.29
N CYS A 54 30.86 -11.61 -17.58
CA CYS A 54 29.57 -11.54 -18.23
C CYS A 54 28.97 -12.94 -18.33
N VAL A 55 27.76 -13.10 -17.78
CA VAL A 55 27.09 -14.40 -17.62
C VAL A 55 25.72 -14.39 -18.32
N PRO A 56 25.29 -15.52 -18.91
CA PRO A 56 23.98 -15.62 -19.53
C PRO A 56 22.88 -15.55 -18.46
N ASN A 57 21.86 -14.75 -18.73
CA ASN A 57 20.69 -14.60 -17.88
C ASN A 57 19.43 -14.60 -18.75
N LYS A 58 18.76 -15.76 -18.80
CA LYS A 58 17.52 -15.97 -19.55
C LYS A 58 16.28 -15.34 -18.89
N GLN A 59 16.43 -14.67 -17.73
CA GLN A 59 15.30 -14.15 -16.96
C GLN A 59 14.91 -12.75 -17.44
N HIS A 60 13.64 -12.58 -17.81
CA HIS A 60 13.03 -11.29 -18.10
C HIS A 60 11.93 -10.96 -17.09
N PRO A 61 12.01 -9.83 -16.37
CA PRO A 61 13.02 -8.76 -16.50
C PRO A 61 14.32 -9.04 -15.72
N ALA A 62 15.46 -8.69 -16.31
CA ALA A 62 16.80 -9.04 -15.82
C ALA A 62 17.15 -8.50 -14.42
N PHE A 63 16.44 -7.49 -13.92
CA PHE A 63 16.63 -6.96 -12.57
C PHE A 63 16.10 -7.88 -11.47
N LEU A 64 15.22 -8.84 -11.81
CA LEU A 64 14.72 -9.85 -10.87
C LEU A 64 15.59 -11.12 -10.86
N ALA A 65 16.64 -11.19 -11.68
CA ALA A 65 17.55 -12.33 -11.72
C ALA A 65 18.13 -12.73 -10.35
N PRO A 66 18.46 -11.82 -9.41
CA PRO A 66 18.96 -12.18 -8.08
C PRO A 66 17.95 -12.93 -7.20
N ILE A 67 16.66 -12.83 -7.52
CA ILE A 67 15.56 -13.48 -6.80
C ILE A 67 15.27 -14.86 -7.39
N TYR A 68 15.35 -15.01 -8.71
CA TYR A 68 15.02 -16.25 -9.39
C TYR A 68 16.18 -17.24 -9.49
N ASN A 69 17.42 -16.76 -9.50
CA ASN A 69 18.61 -17.62 -9.58
C ASN A 69 19.66 -17.11 -8.60
N GLU A 70 19.92 -17.89 -7.55
CA GLU A 70 20.94 -17.55 -6.54
C GLU A 70 22.37 -17.72 -7.07
N ASP A 71 22.54 -18.49 -8.14
CA ASP A 71 23.83 -18.92 -8.70
C ASP A 71 24.18 -18.21 -10.02
N VAL A 72 23.56 -17.05 -10.31
CA VAL A 72 23.88 -16.26 -11.53
C VAL A 72 25.33 -15.80 -11.52
N CYS A 73 25.85 -15.40 -10.36
CA CYS A 73 27.25 -15.01 -10.19
C CYS A 73 27.99 -16.06 -9.33
N PRO A 74 29.29 -16.28 -9.55
CA PRO A 74 30.10 -17.25 -8.81
C PRO A 74 30.08 -17.07 -7.28
N ALA A 75 29.86 -15.85 -6.80
CA ALA A 75 29.66 -15.59 -5.37
C ALA A 75 28.24 -15.10 -5.07
N ARG A 76 27.61 -15.79 -4.12
CA ARG A 76 26.23 -15.57 -3.66
C ARG A 76 25.98 -14.15 -3.13
N ALA A 77 27.00 -13.50 -2.58
CA ALA A 77 26.90 -12.10 -2.11
C ALA A 77 26.85 -11.10 -3.27
N GLU A 78 27.43 -11.44 -4.43
CA GLU A 78 27.54 -10.56 -5.60
C GLU A 78 26.21 -10.41 -6.34
N ARG A 79 25.24 -11.29 -6.08
CA ARG A 79 23.93 -11.28 -6.76
C ARG A 79 23.18 -9.95 -6.59
N TRP A 80 23.34 -9.29 -5.44
CA TRP A 80 22.66 -8.01 -5.16
C TRP A 80 23.34 -6.81 -5.83
N GLU A 81 24.58 -7.01 -6.27
CA GLU A 81 25.41 -6.05 -7.00
C GLU A 81 25.42 -6.34 -8.51
N LEU A 82 24.53 -7.22 -8.98
CA LEU A 82 24.36 -7.54 -10.39
C LEU A 82 24.02 -6.27 -11.19
N ARG A 83 24.72 -6.08 -12.31
CA ARG A 83 24.44 -5.01 -13.27
C ARG A 83 23.72 -5.61 -14.48
N SER A 84 22.48 -5.21 -14.67
CA SER A 84 21.65 -5.67 -15.78
C SER A 84 21.06 -4.50 -16.56
N GLN A 85 20.69 -4.74 -17.82
CA GLN A 85 19.83 -3.83 -18.57
C GLN A 85 18.48 -3.69 -17.81
N PRO A 86 17.86 -2.51 -17.64
CA PRO A 86 18.13 -1.18 -18.24
C PRO A 86 18.95 -0.20 -17.39
N PHE A 87 19.41 -0.58 -16.20
CA PHE A 87 19.94 0.38 -15.22
C PHE A 87 21.38 0.84 -15.49
N GLY A 88 22.07 0.17 -16.43
CA GLY A 88 23.41 0.54 -16.86
C GLY A 88 24.52 -0.03 -15.97
N CYS A 89 25.75 0.40 -16.23
CA CYS A 89 26.94 -0.10 -15.52
C CYS A 89 27.24 0.59 -14.18
N ARG A 90 26.47 1.62 -13.82
CA ARG A 90 26.68 2.42 -12.60
C ARG A 90 25.65 2.16 -11.51
N VAL A 91 24.56 1.47 -11.82
CA VAL A 91 23.44 1.27 -10.92
C VAL A 91 23.26 -0.23 -10.70
N SER A 92 23.50 -0.66 -9.46
CA SER A 92 23.27 -2.03 -9.02
C SER A 92 21.78 -2.27 -8.77
N THR A 93 21.32 -3.52 -8.93
CA THR A 93 19.96 -3.94 -8.58
C THR A 93 19.57 -3.50 -7.17
N TYR A 94 20.48 -3.55 -6.20
CA TYR A 94 20.24 -3.06 -4.83
C TYR A 94 19.72 -1.61 -4.77
N THR A 95 20.34 -0.69 -5.52
CA THR A 95 19.95 0.73 -5.54
C THR A 95 18.55 0.90 -6.12
N VAL A 96 18.20 0.14 -7.15
CA VAL A 96 16.86 0.14 -7.74
C VAL A 96 15.81 -0.33 -6.74
N PHE A 97 16.08 -1.44 -6.05
CA PHE A 97 15.17 -1.94 -5.02
C PHE A 97 15.02 -0.95 -3.87
N SER A 98 16.13 -0.41 -3.38
CA SER A 98 16.11 0.58 -2.29
C SER A 98 15.34 1.84 -2.68
N THR A 99 15.55 2.36 -3.89
CA THR A 99 14.82 3.54 -4.39
C THR A 99 13.34 3.25 -4.57
N ALA A 100 12.99 2.11 -5.16
CA ALA A 100 11.60 1.68 -5.30
C ALA A 100 10.90 1.56 -3.93
N ILE A 101 11.54 0.91 -2.95
CA ILE A 101 11.00 0.79 -1.58
C ILE A 101 10.82 2.18 -0.96
N THR A 102 11.81 3.06 -1.10
CA THR A 102 11.76 4.42 -0.55
C THR A 102 10.58 5.21 -1.12
N ILE A 103 10.35 5.15 -2.44
CA ILE A 103 9.21 5.81 -3.08
C ILE A 103 7.90 5.27 -2.51
N ASN A 104 7.74 3.95 -2.43
CA ASN A 104 6.53 3.32 -1.90
C ASN A 104 6.25 3.72 -0.45
N VAL A 105 7.27 3.67 0.42
CA VAL A 105 7.14 4.07 1.83
C VAL A 105 6.79 5.56 1.94
N THR A 106 7.40 6.41 1.12
CA THR A 106 7.11 7.85 1.12
C THR A 106 5.67 8.14 0.70
N LEU A 107 5.17 7.46 -0.34
CA LEU A 107 3.78 7.60 -0.79
C LEU A 107 2.79 7.11 0.27
N LEU A 108 3.07 5.97 0.90
CA LEU A 108 2.26 5.45 2.00
C LEU A 108 2.23 6.42 3.18
N LEU A 109 3.38 6.98 3.56
CA LEU A 109 3.48 7.96 4.65
C LEU A 109 2.66 9.21 4.33
N MET A 110 2.79 9.76 3.12
CA MET A 110 2.01 10.91 2.66
C MET A 110 0.50 10.63 2.72
N LEU A 111 0.08 9.45 2.28
CA LEU A 111 -1.32 9.03 2.30
C LEU A 111 -1.85 8.89 3.74
N VAL A 112 -1.08 8.28 4.63
CA VAL A 112 -1.44 8.15 6.06
C VAL A 112 -1.56 9.52 6.72
N LEU A 113 -0.60 10.42 6.49
CA LEU A 113 -0.64 11.78 7.04
C LEU A 113 -1.83 12.58 6.49
N TRP A 114 -2.16 12.41 5.22
CA TRP A 114 -3.32 13.05 4.60
C TRP A 114 -4.63 12.55 5.21
N LEU A 115 -4.81 11.23 5.32
CA LEU A 115 -5.97 10.62 5.97
C LEU A 115 -6.08 11.04 7.44
N PHE A 116 -4.97 11.08 8.16
CA PHE A 116 -4.93 11.54 9.54
C PHE A 116 -5.36 13.01 9.65
N GLY A 117 -4.87 13.88 8.76
CA GLY A 117 -5.30 15.28 8.68
C GLY A 117 -6.79 15.43 8.37
N LEU A 118 -7.34 14.61 7.48
CA LEU A 118 -8.78 14.58 7.20
C LEU A 118 -9.59 14.08 8.38
N ALA A 119 -9.15 13.02 9.07
CA ALA A 119 -9.80 12.50 10.26
C ALA A 119 -9.83 13.56 11.36
N LEU A 120 -8.71 14.25 11.62
CA LEU A 120 -8.66 15.35 12.57
C LEU A 120 -9.57 16.51 12.19
N ARG A 121 -9.62 16.89 10.90
CA ARG A 121 -10.54 17.92 10.41
C ARG A 121 -12.00 17.49 10.57
N HIS A 122 -12.32 16.23 10.28
CA HIS A 122 -13.67 15.69 10.41
C HIS A 122 -14.10 15.65 11.89
N VAL A 123 -13.24 15.19 12.79
CA VAL A 123 -13.48 15.20 14.23
C VAL A 123 -13.63 16.62 14.73
N ARG A 124 -12.77 17.57 14.32
CA ARG A 124 -12.89 18.99 14.67
C ARG A 124 -14.19 19.63 14.16
N ARG A 125 -14.63 19.30 12.94
CA ARG A 125 -15.91 19.79 12.42
C ARG A 125 -17.08 19.22 13.22
N ARG A 126 -17.05 17.92 13.53
CA ARG A 126 -18.09 17.24 14.31
C ARG A 126 -18.12 17.71 15.76
N SER A 127 -16.97 17.95 16.38
CA SER A 127 -16.87 18.50 17.73
C SER A 127 -17.31 19.96 17.79
N ARG A 128 -17.03 20.78 16.78
CA ARG A 128 -17.58 22.15 16.69
C ARG A 128 -19.10 22.16 16.52
N ALA A 129 -19.66 21.23 15.74
CA ALA A 129 -21.11 21.07 15.62
C ALA A 129 -21.75 20.62 16.96
N ALA A 130 -21.15 19.65 17.64
CA ALA A 130 -21.60 19.18 18.96
C ALA A 130 -21.41 20.24 20.06
N ALA A 131 -20.33 21.02 20.01
CA ALA A 131 -20.08 22.11 20.96
C ALA A 131 -21.07 23.27 20.76
N ARG A 132 -21.42 23.62 19.51
CA ARG A 132 -22.51 24.57 19.23
C ARG A 132 -23.84 24.09 19.80
N GLN A 133 -24.18 22.81 19.60
CA GLN A 133 -25.40 22.24 20.19
C GLN A 133 -25.37 22.26 21.70
N ARG A 134 -24.25 21.92 22.36
CA ARG A 134 -24.12 22.00 23.83
C ARG A 134 -24.22 23.43 24.35
N PHE A 135 -23.65 24.41 23.65
CA PHE A 135 -23.68 25.81 24.08
C PHE A 135 -25.09 26.40 23.99
N VAL A 136 -25.78 26.20 22.86
CA VAL A 136 -27.22 26.52 22.72
C VAL A 136 -28.01 25.75 23.77
N ALA A 137 -27.63 24.49 24.00
CA ALA A 137 -28.27 23.62 24.96
C ALA A 137 -27.91 23.92 26.44
N THR A 138 -27.08 24.91 26.74
CA THR A 138 -26.88 25.40 28.11
C THR A 138 -27.56 26.75 28.29
N THR A 139 -27.52 27.60 27.26
CA THR A 139 -28.16 28.92 27.30
C THR A 139 -29.68 28.88 27.38
N TRP A 140 -30.33 27.86 26.78
CA TRP A 140 -31.79 27.70 26.83
C TRP A 140 -32.33 27.21 28.21
N TRP A 141 -31.54 26.49 29.04
CA TRP A 141 -31.98 26.07 30.38
C TRP A 141 -31.81 27.19 31.40
N THR A 142 -30.83 28.08 31.19
CA THR A 142 -30.65 29.28 32.03
C THR A 142 -31.60 30.42 31.66
N ALA A 143 -32.41 30.26 30.61
CA ALA A 143 -33.37 31.25 30.14
C ALA A 143 -34.82 30.97 30.57
N VAL A 144 -35.05 30.02 31.49
CA VAL A 144 -36.35 29.86 32.16
C VAL A 144 -36.37 30.82 33.34
N PRO A 145 -37.11 31.96 33.29
CA PRO A 145 -37.29 32.80 34.47
C PRO A 145 -38.01 31.98 35.56
N PRO A 146 -37.63 32.14 36.83
CA PRO A 146 -38.38 31.51 37.92
C PRO A 146 -39.81 32.09 37.91
N ASP A 147 -40.81 31.22 37.85
CA ASP A 147 -42.21 31.58 38.05
C ASP A 147 -42.35 32.13 39.49
N ASP A 148 -42.53 33.44 39.60
CA ASP A 148 -42.77 34.13 40.87
C ASP A 148 -44.26 34.02 41.20
N ASP A 149 -44.65 32.87 41.72
CA ASP A 149 -46.01 32.55 42.14
C ASP A 149 -46.31 33.10 43.54
N SER A 150 -46.11 34.42 43.73
CA SER A 150 -46.25 35.06 45.05
C SER A 150 -47.00 36.39 45.03
N GLN A 151 -48.18 36.46 44.38
CA GLN A 151 -49.08 37.60 44.63
C GLN A 151 -50.58 37.39 44.33
N GLN A 152 -51.33 36.63 45.13
CA GLN A 152 -52.79 36.88 45.28
C GLN A 152 -53.48 36.13 46.43
N GLN A 153 -53.22 36.48 47.69
CA GLN A 153 -54.10 35.98 48.77
C GLN A 153 -54.23 36.91 49.98
N GLN A 154 -54.39 38.23 49.78
CA GLN A 154 -54.84 39.11 50.88
C GLN A 154 -55.28 40.49 50.37
N ARG A 155 -56.45 40.58 49.72
CA ARG A 155 -57.22 41.84 49.67
C ARG A 155 -58.68 41.61 49.29
N GLY A 156 -59.58 41.99 50.20
CA GLY A 156 -61.03 42.07 50.00
C GLY A 156 -61.76 40.83 50.56
N GLY A 157 -62.53 40.88 51.64
CA GLY A 157 -63.29 41.99 52.21
C GLY A 157 -64.78 41.74 52.00
N GLY A 158 -65.49 41.37 53.07
CA GLY A 158 -66.88 41.79 53.31
C GLY A 158 -68.01 41.15 52.51
N GLY A 159 -68.56 40.06 53.06
CA GLY A 159 -70.00 39.83 53.28
C GLY A 159 -71.01 39.98 52.14
N GLU A 160 -71.61 38.86 51.72
CA GLU A 160 -73.05 38.81 51.39
C GLU A 160 -73.63 37.38 51.48
N ARG A 161 -74.50 37.22 52.48
CA ARG A 161 -75.72 36.40 52.60
C ARG A 161 -75.93 35.16 51.69
N GLN A 162 -76.13 34.01 52.37
CA GLN A 162 -76.90 32.84 51.92
C GLN A 162 -78.27 33.26 51.32
N PRO A 163 -78.77 32.58 50.27
CA PRO A 163 -79.51 31.31 50.41
C PRO A 163 -79.12 30.28 49.33
N LEU A 164 -79.37 28.97 49.52
CA LEU A 164 -80.56 28.30 48.98
C LEU A 164 -80.70 26.90 49.60
N LEU A 165 -81.77 26.70 50.38
CA LEU A 165 -82.42 25.40 50.54
C LEU A 165 -83.22 25.10 49.26
N ARG A 166 -82.94 23.99 48.58
CA ARG A 166 -83.97 23.30 47.77
C ARG A 166 -83.60 21.85 47.44
N GLY A 167 -84.33 20.91 48.04
CA GLY A 167 -84.83 19.74 47.33
C GLY A 167 -84.15 18.41 47.58
N GLN A 168 -84.44 17.77 48.73
CA GLN A 168 -84.44 16.31 48.83
C GLN A 168 -85.89 15.85 49.00
N ARG A 169 -86.44 15.31 47.91
CA ARG A 169 -87.68 14.51 47.84
C ARG A 169 -87.23 13.10 47.47
N GLY A 170 -87.79 12.10 48.14
CA GLY A 170 -87.66 10.68 47.81
C GLY A 170 -86.88 9.93 48.85
#